data_AF-A0A9P6PIY4-F1
#
_entry.id   AF-A0A9P6PIY4-F1
#
_cell.length_a   1.000
_cell.length_b   1.000
_cell.length_c   1.000
_cell.angle_alpha   90.00
_cell.angle_beta   90.00
_cell.angle_gamma   90.00
#
_symmetry.space_group_name_H-M   'P 1'
#
loop_
_entity.id
_entity.type
_entity.pdbx_description
1 polymer ?
#
loop_
_entity_poly.entity_id
_entity_poly.type
_entity_poly.pdbx_seq_one_letter_code
_entity_poly.pdbx_strand_id
1 'polypeptide(L)'
;MVVAEPMNYAVDKEMYAQRKDGRYSMKRTLTTLLKSLEDIDEPIFHHIRLQELHGAQLVEFLNTVFLPTDPGNSETYTNYTFSTAELMQLVSNIAKDIVGRLRSYQTELQMLCDQSLMVAGYARKSKATRESDEDRVRLLQMMVSRLKKRSRVQRTYVTISCNSKDAMIMRDMPRPELIDKISNIDSTIQDLLLFLKASTKSTCLVILDCPGLSTDPDDVYQLVCKHPKLKKVVIDQIPSNGKITIFDRDGFLAHPEQ
;
A
#
# COMPACT_ATOMS: atom_id res chain seq x y z
N MET A 1 -58.57 43.92 -20.74
CA MET A 1 -57.21 44.11 -21.30
C MET A 1 -56.38 44.76 -20.21
N VAL A 2 -55.55 43.98 -19.52
CA VAL A 2 -54.53 44.48 -18.59
C VAL A 2 -53.24 43.80 -19.02
N VAL A 3 -52.28 44.62 -19.43
CA VAL A 3 -50.98 44.24 -19.96
C VAL A 3 -50.09 43.83 -18.77
N ALA A 4 -49.53 42.62 -18.81
CA ALA A 4 -48.54 42.18 -17.83
C ALA A 4 -47.14 42.68 -18.24
N GLU A 5 -46.45 43.35 -17.33
CA GLU A 5 -45.06 43.77 -17.49
C GLU A 5 -44.09 42.56 -17.45
N PRO A 6 -42.94 42.62 -18.16
CA PRO A 6 -41.99 41.52 -18.21
C PRO A 6 -41.12 41.43 -16.94
N MET A 7 -41.07 40.24 -16.34
CA MET A 7 -40.15 39.92 -15.25
C MET A 7 -38.68 39.91 -15.72
N ASN A 8 -37.83 40.49 -14.87
CA ASN A 8 -36.45 40.88 -15.11
C ASN A 8 -35.47 39.68 -15.04
N TYR A 9 -34.84 39.32 -16.17
CA TYR A 9 -33.88 38.19 -16.33
C TYR A 9 -32.44 38.54 -15.87
N ALA A 10 -32.27 39.06 -14.65
CA ALA A 10 -30.96 39.52 -14.17
C ALA A 10 -30.30 38.61 -13.11
N VAL A 11 -30.98 37.61 -12.55
CA VAL A 11 -30.47 36.86 -11.37
C VAL A 11 -29.61 35.64 -11.73
N ASP A 12 -29.52 35.24 -13.00
CA ASP A 12 -28.97 33.91 -13.36
C ASP A 12 -27.51 33.89 -13.86
N LYS A 13 -26.86 35.04 -14.09
CA LYS A 13 -25.49 35.03 -14.66
C LYS A 13 -24.37 34.89 -13.63
N GLU A 14 -24.52 35.49 -12.45
CA GLU A 14 -23.51 35.39 -11.38
C GLU A 14 -23.52 34.00 -10.70
N MET A 15 -24.70 33.39 -10.52
CA MET A 15 -24.83 32.05 -9.94
C MET A 15 -24.22 30.97 -10.86
N TYR A 16 -24.33 31.13 -12.18
CA TYR A 16 -23.69 30.24 -13.16
C TYR A 16 -22.17 30.46 -13.26
N ALA A 17 -21.68 31.68 -13.08
CA ALA A 17 -20.25 31.99 -13.06
C ALA A 17 -19.55 31.42 -11.80
N GLN A 18 -20.15 31.58 -10.62
CA GLN A 18 -19.64 31.00 -9.36
C GLN A 18 -19.61 29.46 -9.38
N ARG A 19 -20.60 28.82 -10.03
CA ARG A 19 -20.61 27.36 -10.25
C ARG A 19 -19.50 26.89 -11.20
N LYS A 20 -19.07 27.72 -12.16
CA LYS A 20 -17.94 27.40 -13.05
C LYS A 20 -16.60 27.54 -12.34
N ASP A 21 -16.38 28.62 -11.59
CA ASP A 21 -15.15 28.83 -10.83
C ASP A 21 -14.97 27.81 -9.70
N GLY A 22 -16.05 27.45 -9.00
CA GLY A 22 -16.05 26.38 -8.01
C GLY A 22 -15.69 25.02 -8.59
N ARG A 23 -16.21 24.66 -9.77
CA ARG A 23 -15.87 23.41 -10.47
C ARG A 23 -14.43 23.39 -10.99
N TYR A 24 -13.91 24.53 -11.46
CA TYR A 24 -12.53 24.62 -11.97
C TYR A 24 -11.49 24.57 -10.84
N SER A 25 -11.76 25.24 -9.71
CA SER A 25 -10.98 25.14 -8.48
C SER A 25 -11.01 23.72 -7.89
N MET A 26 -12.19 23.09 -7.88
CA MET A 26 -12.40 21.72 -7.41
C MET A 26 -11.65 20.69 -8.25
N LYS A 27 -11.66 20.78 -9.58
CA LYS A 27 -10.90 19.87 -10.45
C LYS A 27 -9.39 19.97 -10.20
N ARG A 28 -8.88 21.17 -9.94
CA ARG A 28 -7.45 21.41 -9.67
C ARG A 28 -7.04 20.84 -8.30
N THR A 29 -7.85 21.06 -7.27
CA THR A 29 -7.62 20.51 -5.92
C THR A 29 -7.74 18.98 -5.90
N LEU A 30 -8.73 18.40 -6.58
CA LEU A 30 -8.85 16.94 -6.73
C LEU A 30 -7.65 16.38 -7.47
N THR A 31 -7.19 17.04 -8.54
CA THR A 31 -6.02 16.60 -9.31
C THR A 31 -4.75 16.65 -8.46
N THR A 32 -4.55 17.69 -7.65
CA THR A 32 -3.40 17.77 -6.73
C THR A 32 -3.49 16.74 -5.61
N LEU A 33 -4.68 16.48 -5.06
CA LEU A 33 -4.91 15.48 -4.02
C LEU A 33 -4.72 14.06 -4.56
N LEU A 34 -5.28 13.77 -5.74
CA LEU A 34 -5.08 12.51 -6.46
C LEU A 34 -3.60 12.32 -6.80
N LYS A 35 -2.88 13.35 -7.25
CA LYS A 35 -1.42 13.30 -7.43
C LYS A 35 -0.66 13.02 -6.14
N SER A 36 -1.09 13.57 -5.00
CA SER A 36 -0.49 13.24 -3.70
C SER A 36 -0.82 11.83 -3.21
N LEU A 37 -1.91 11.25 -3.71
CA LEU A 37 -2.32 9.85 -3.48
C LEU A 37 -1.72 8.89 -4.52
N GLU A 38 -1.25 9.36 -5.68
CA GLU A 38 -0.54 8.56 -6.70
C GLU A 38 0.77 7.96 -6.15
N ASP A 39 1.36 8.61 -5.15
CA ASP A 39 2.51 8.09 -4.40
C ASP A 39 2.14 6.90 -3.47
N ILE A 40 0.84 6.69 -3.22
CA ILE A 40 0.29 5.65 -2.34
C ILE A 40 -0.43 4.59 -3.19
N ASP A 41 0.35 3.65 -3.72
CA ASP A 41 -0.15 2.59 -4.59
C ASP A 41 -0.77 1.43 -3.79
N GLU A 42 -1.89 1.72 -3.09
CA GLU A 42 -2.75 0.70 -2.49
C GLU A 42 -3.94 0.38 -3.42
N PRO A 43 -4.42 -0.87 -3.48
CA PRO A 43 -5.50 -1.30 -4.38
C PRO A 43 -6.79 -0.49 -4.23
N ILE A 44 -7.04 0.03 -3.02
CA ILE A 44 -8.18 0.89 -2.71
C ILE A 44 -8.16 2.17 -3.57
N PHE A 45 -6.99 2.77 -3.78
CA PHE A 45 -6.86 3.99 -4.58
C PHE A 45 -6.91 3.71 -6.08
N HIS A 46 -6.54 2.50 -6.51
CA HIS A 46 -6.68 2.10 -7.91
C HIS A 46 -8.14 1.89 -8.32
N HIS A 47 -9.02 1.53 -7.38
CA HIS A 47 -10.48 1.53 -7.57
C HIS A 47 -11.06 2.95 -7.63
N ILE A 48 -10.51 3.90 -6.86
CA ILE A 48 -10.86 5.33 -6.97
C ILE A 48 -10.42 5.90 -8.33
N ARG A 49 -9.36 5.35 -8.92
CA ARG A 49 -8.74 5.79 -10.19
C ARG A 49 -9.58 5.55 -11.45
N LEU A 50 -10.59 4.67 -11.42
CA LEU A 50 -11.28 4.21 -12.63
C LEU A 50 -12.70 4.72 -12.81
N GLN A 51 -13.21 5.49 -11.86
CA GLN A 51 -14.43 6.25 -12.07
C GLN A 51 -14.07 7.70 -11.86
N GLU A 52 -14.31 8.55 -12.86
CA GLU A 52 -14.59 9.95 -12.56
C GLU A 52 -15.73 9.92 -11.55
N LEU A 53 -15.39 9.97 -10.25
CA LEU A 53 -16.36 9.89 -9.17
C LEU A 53 -17.16 11.18 -9.24
N HIS A 54 -18.20 11.15 -10.06
CA HIS A 54 -19.24 12.14 -10.08
C HIS A 54 -19.81 12.14 -8.67
N GLY A 55 -20.03 13.33 -8.08
CA GLY A 55 -20.46 13.45 -6.69
C GLY A 55 -21.65 12.56 -6.30
N ALA A 56 -22.47 12.16 -7.27
CA ALA A 56 -23.53 11.16 -7.12
C ALA A 56 -23.04 9.76 -6.71
N GLN A 57 -21.95 9.24 -7.32
CA GLN A 57 -21.39 7.91 -7.01
C GLN A 57 -20.74 7.87 -5.62
N LEU A 58 -20.16 8.99 -5.18
CA LEU A 58 -19.59 9.09 -3.83
C LEU A 58 -20.70 9.12 -2.76
N VAL A 59 -21.81 9.80 -3.06
CA VAL A 59 -23.01 9.80 -2.20
C VAL A 59 -23.63 8.39 -2.14
N GLU A 60 -23.71 7.69 -3.27
CA GLU A 60 -24.20 6.30 -3.33
C GLU A 60 -23.29 5.34 -2.56
N PHE A 61 -21.97 5.47 -2.69
CA PHE A 61 -21.00 4.67 -1.92
C PHE A 61 -21.13 4.90 -0.40
N LEU A 62 -21.23 6.16 0.03
CA LEU A 62 -21.46 6.48 1.45
C LEU A 62 -22.80 5.90 1.93
N ASN A 63 -23.88 5.96 1.13
CA ASN A 63 -25.15 5.36 1.51
C ASN A 63 -25.14 3.82 1.51
N THR A 64 -24.22 3.18 0.77
CA THR A 64 -24.12 1.71 0.68
C THR A 64 -23.24 1.10 1.78
N VAL A 65 -22.19 1.82 2.22
CA VAL A 65 -21.30 1.35 3.30
C VAL A 65 -21.95 1.48 4.68
N PHE A 66 -22.86 2.44 4.86
CA PHE A 66 -23.71 2.52 6.05
C PHE A 66 -24.91 1.57 5.83
N LEU A 67 -24.79 0.34 6.34
CA LEU A 67 -25.86 -0.67 6.37
C LEU A 67 -27.21 -0.02 6.77
N PRO A 68 -28.24 -0.02 5.91
CA PRO A 68 -29.46 0.74 6.18
C PRO A 68 -30.34 0.17 7.31
N THR A 69 -30.07 -1.03 7.82
CA THR A 69 -30.87 -1.66 8.89
C THR A 69 -30.05 -2.60 9.77
N ASP A 70 -29.69 -2.13 10.97
CA ASP A 70 -29.36 -2.98 12.12
C ASP A 70 -30.61 -3.15 12.99
N PRO A 71 -31.25 -4.33 13.02
CA PRO A 71 -32.49 -4.57 13.76
C PRO A 71 -32.33 -4.49 15.29
N GLY A 72 -31.10 -4.36 15.81
CA GLY A 72 -30.82 -4.18 17.24
C GLY A 72 -30.63 -2.72 17.68
N ASN A 73 -30.60 -1.75 16.76
CA ASN A 73 -30.34 -0.35 17.07
C ASN A 73 -31.63 0.49 17.00
N SER A 74 -32.17 0.89 18.17
CA SER A 74 -33.40 1.67 18.27
C SER A 74 -33.23 3.16 17.91
N GLU A 75 -31.99 3.64 17.80
CA GLU A 75 -31.70 5.00 17.34
C GLU A 75 -31.56 4.99 15.82
N THR A 76 -32.66 5.33 15.15
CA THR A 76 -32.73 5.48 13.70
C THR A 76 -31.78 6.60 13.29
N TYR A 77 -30.72 6.24 12.55
CA TYR A 77 -29.64 7.10 12.07
C TYR A 77 -30.04 8.59 11.91
N THR A 78 -29.31 9.48 12.57
CA THR A 78 -29.42 10.92 12.31
C THR A 78 -29.01 11.21 10.87
N ASN A 79 -29.94 11.71 10.06
CA ASN A 79 -29.66 12.19 8.71
C ASN A 79 -28.71 13.40 8.78
N TYR A 80 -27.45 13.18 8.39
CA TYR A 80 -26.48 14.25 8.17
C TYR A 80 -26.47 14.64 6.69
N THR A 81 -26.98 15.82 6.37
CA THR A 81 -26.83 16.41 5.04
C THR A 81 -25.51 17.16 4.98
N PHE A 82 -24.55 16.66 4.21
CA PHE A 82 -23.31 17.38 3.90
C PHE A 82 -23.47 18.20 2.63
N SER A 83 -23.02 19.45 2.65
CA SER A 83 -22.73 20.20 1.43
C SER A 83 -21.55 19.56 0.68
N THR A 84 -21.45 19.82 -0.63
CA THR A 84 -20.28 19.38 -1.42
C THR A 84 -18.96 19.90 -0.82
N ALA A 85 -18.96 21.09 -0.23
CA ALA A 85 -17.76 21.67 0.40
C ALA A 85 -17.34 20.90 1.65
N GLU A 86 -18.29 20.53 2.53
CA GLU A 86 -18.01 19.76 3.74
C GLU A 86 -17.52 18.35 3.41
N LEU A 87 -18.14 17.70 2.43
CA LEU A 87 -17.70 16.39 1.96
C LEU A 87 -16.28 16.44 1.37
N MET A 88 -15.95 17.49 0.62
CA MET A 88 -14.61 17.71 0.09
C MET A 88 -13.58 17.95 1.19
N GLN A 89 -13.96 18.70 2.22
CA GLN A 89 -13.10 18.94 3.37
C GLN A 89 -12.84 17.64 4.15
N LEU A 90 -13.87 16.80 4.31
CA LEU A 90 -13.75 15.49 4.94
C LEU A 90 -12.79 14.58 4.16
N VAL A 91 -12.98 14.43 2.86
CA VAL A 91 -12.10 13.64 1.99
C VAL A 91 -10.66 14.17 2.04
N SER A 92 -10.48 15.49 2.02
CA SER A 92 -9.17 16.13 2.12
C SER A 92 -8.48 15.83 3.46
N ASN A 93 -9.21 15.91 4.57
CA ASN A 93 -8.69 15.60 5.90
C ASN A 93 -8.29 14.12 6.00
N ILE A 94 -9.15 13.21 5.55
CA ILE A 94 -8.84 11.77 5.52
C ILE A 94 -7.59 11.49 4.68
N ALA A 95 -7.48 12.09 3.50
CA ALA A 95 -6.31 11.92 2.64
C ALA A 95 -5.03 12.44 3.31
N LYS A 96 -5.08 13.61 3.97
CA LYS A 96 -3.94 14.15 4.74
C LYS A 96 -3.54 13.23 5.87
N ASP A 97 -4.50 12.67 6.60
CA ASP A 97 -4.23 11.74 7.70
C ASP A 97 -3.57 10.46 7.17
N ILE A 98 -4.05 9.91 6.05
CA ILE A 98 -3.45 8.72 5.41
C ILE A 98 -2.01 9.01 4.97
N VAL A 99 -1.78 10.11 4.26
CA VAL A 99 -0.45 10.52 3.80
C VAL A 99 0.48 10.79 4.99
N GLY A 100 -0.03 11.44 6.03
CA GLY A 100 0.68 11.71 7.27
C GLY A 100 1.13 10.42 7.95
N ARG A 101 0.22 9.46 8.11
CA ARG A 101 0.51 8.14 8.68
C ARG A 101 1.54 7.37 7.86
N LEU A 102 1.45 7.40 6.52
CA LEU A 102 2.44 6.76 5.66
C LEU A 102 3.84 7.36 5.86
N ARG A 103 3.96 8.69 5.94
CA ARG A 103 5.25 9.36 6.17
C ARG A 103 5.80 9.05 7.55
N SER A 104 4.98 9.13 8.59
CA SER A 104 5.38 8.76 9.95
C SER A 104 5.90 7.33 9.99
N TYR A 105 5.22 6.41 9.32
CA TYR A 105 5.66 5.02 9.18
C TYR A 105 7.02 4.90 8.47
N GLN A 106 7.17 5.54 7.31
CA GLN A 106 8.42 5.51 6.56
C GLN A 106 9.59 6.02 7.39
N THR A 107 9.35 7.08 8.16
CA THR A 107 10.33 7.63 9.10
C THR A 107 10.63 6.65 10.23
N GLU A 108 9.60 6.04 10.83
CA GLU A 108 9.76 5.03 11.87
C GLU A 108 10.61 3.85 11.37
N LEU A 109 10.24 3.23 10.25
CA LEU A 109 11.01 2.14 9.66
C LEU A 109 12.45 2.56 9.35
N GLN A 110 12.66 3.76 8.82
CA GLN A 110 14.01 4.24 8.51
C GLN A 110 14.85 4.49 9.78
N MET A 111 14.24 5.00 10.86
CA MET A 111 14.91 5.16 12.15
C MET A 111 15.26 3.81 12.77
N LEU A 112 14.32 2.86 12.70
CA LEU A 112 14.52 1.50 13.19
C LEU A 112 15.62 0.76 12.42
N CYS A 113 15.73 1.03 11.12
CA CYS A 113 16.71 0.41 10.26
C CYS A 113 18.15 0.91 10.47
N ASP A 114 18.45 1.90 11.31
CA ASP A 114 19.76 2.61 11.31
C ASP A 114 20.14 3.10 9.90
N GLN A 115 20.43 4.40 9.79
CA GLN A 115 20.82 5.00 8.52
C GLN A 115 22.08 4.36 7.91
N SER A 116 22.87 3.64 8.71
CA SER A 116 24.04 2.89 8.26
C SER A 116 23.70 1.55 7.56
N LEU A 117 22.50 0.99 7.75
CA LEU A 117 22.11 -0.28 7.15
C LEU A 117 21.61 -0.10 5.71
N MET A 118 21.98 -1.06 4.88
CA MET A 118 21.32 -1.28 3.61
C MET A 118 19.95 -1.91 3.84
N VAL A 119 18.88 -1.26 3.38
CA VAL A 119 17.52 -1.79 3.50
C VAL A 119 17.19 -2.58 2.23
N ALA A 120 17.12 -3.90 2.35
CA ALA A 120 16.72 -4.80 1.27
C ALA A 120 15.30 -5.32 1.53
N GLY A 121 14.50 -5.46 0.47
CA GLY A 121 13.16 -6.05 0.53
C GLY A 121 13.13 -7.41 -0.13
N TYR A 122 12.36 -8.34 0.43
CA TYR A 122 12.09 -9.64 -0.18
C TYR A 122 10.58 -9.94 -0.23
N ALA A 123 10.13 -10.44 -1.37
CA ALA A 123 8.76 -10.90 -1.57
C ALA A 123 8.72 -12.23 -2.31
N ARG A 124 7.73 -13.08 -2.00
CA ARG A 124 7.52 -14.33 -2.72
C ARG A 124 6.05 -14.58 -3.03
N LYS A 125 5.80 -15.46 -3.99
CA LYS A 125 4.48 -16.03 -4.24
C LYS A 125 4.48 -17.54 -4.07
N SER A 126 3.35 -18.06 -3.58
CA SER A 126 3.13 -19.48 -3.39
C SER A 126 2.91 -20.22 -4.72
N LYS A 127 3.16 -21.53 -4.74
CA LYS A 127 2.83 -22.47 -5.84
C LYS A 127 1.31 -22.67 -6.08
N ALA A 128 0.48 -21.64 -5.93
CA ALA A 128 -0.98 -21.77 -5.94
C ALA A 128 -1.47 -22.38 -7.26
N THR A 129 -2.22 -23.48 -7.16
CA THR A 129 -2.69 -24.28 -8.31
C THR A 129 -3.82 -23.63 -9.10
N ARG A 130 -4.46 -22.58 -8.55
CA ARG A 130 -5.61 -21.89 -9.17
C ARG A 130 -5.27 -20.47 -9.66
N GLU A 131 -4.02 -20.04 -9.50
CA GLU A 131 -3.58 -18.68 -9.87
C GLU A 131 -2.87 -18.73 -11.23
N SER A 132 -3.36 -17.93 -12.18
CA SER A 132 -2.73 -17.75 -13.48
C SER A 132 -1.38 -17.05 -13.35
N ASP A 133 -0.55 -17.14 -14.38
CA ASP A 133 0.74 -16.47 -14.37
C ASP A 133 0.60 -14.94 -14.40
N GLU A 134 -0.43 -14.41 -15.06
CA GLU A 134 -0.78 -12.99 -15.07
C GLU A 134 -1.12 -12.49 -13.66
N ASP A 135 -1.97 -13.22 -12.93
CA ASP A 135 -2.33 -12.86 -11.55
C ASP A 135 -1.14 -12.97 -10.61
N ARG A 136 -0.29 -13.98 -10.80
CA ARG A 136 0.95 -14.14 -10.04
C ARG A 136 1.89 -12.97 -10.22
N VAL A 137 2.15 -12.56 -11.47
CA VAL A 137 2.98 -11.40 -11.79
C VAL A 137 2.37 -10.13 -11.20
N ARG A 138 1.06 -9.91 -11.40
CA ARG A 138 0.35 -8.74 -10.85
C ARG A 138 0.46 -8.66 -9.33
N LEU A 139 0.20 -9.76 -8.62
CA LEU A 139 0.24 -9.78 -7.16
C LEU A 139 1.66 -9.63 -6.61
N LEU A 140 2.65 -10.26 -7.24
CA LEU A 140 4.05 -10.07 -6.85
C LEU A 140 4.52 -8.64 -7.14
N GLN A 141 4.12 -8.05 -8.27
CA GLN A 141 4.37 -6.65 -8.58
C GLN A 141 3.79 -5.72 -7.52
N MET A 142 2.59 -6.00 -7.01
CA MET A 142 2.00 -5.22 -5.90
C MET A 142 2.83 -5.33 -4.62
N MET A 143 3.37 -6.51 -4.30
CA MET A 143 4.27 -6.69 -3.16
C MET A 143 5.56 -5.88 -3.35
N VAL A 144 6.15 -5.90 -4.55
CA VAL A 144 7.33 -5.10 -4.92
C VAL A 144 7.06 -3.60 -4.78
N SER A 145 5.92 -3.13 -5.29
CA SER A 145 5.50 -1.73 -5.16
C SER A 145 5.36 -1.31 -3.71
N ARG A 146 4.82 -2.18 -2.84
CA ARG A 146 4.73 -1.92 -1.39
C ARG A 146 6.11 -1.82 -0.75
N LEU A 147 7.01 -2.76 -1.02
CA LEU A 147 8.38 -2.69 -0.49
C LEU A 147 9.09 -1.40 -0.91
N LYS A 148 9.00 -1.01 -2.19
CA LYS A 148 9.65 0.21 -2.71
C LYS A 148 9.01 1.50 -2.20
N LYS A 149 7.67 1.62 -2.31
CA LYS A 149 6.96 2.88 -2.00
C LYS A 149 6.69 3.01 -0.51
N ARG A 150 6.13 1.98 0.11
CA ARG A 150 5.75 2.01 1.52
C ARG A 150 6.97 1.82 2.40
N SER A 151 7.71 0.72 2.23
CA SER A 151 8.85 0.39 3.11
C SER A 151 10.19 1.02 2.68
N ARG A 152 10.22 1.78 1.57
CA ARG A 152 11.40 2.51 1.04
C ARG A 152 12.65 1.64 0.92
N VAL A 153 12.50 0.37 0.56
CA VAL A 153 13.65 -0.53 0.40
C VAL A 153 14.54 -0.06 -0.77
N GLN A 154 15.84 -0.16 -0.57
CA GLN A 154 16.85 0.25 -1.55
C GLN A 154 17.03 -0.83 -2.62
N ARG A 155 17.07 -2.10 -2.19
CA ARG A 155 17.12 -3.27 -3.06
C ARG A 155 15.88 -4.14 -2.92
N THR A 156 15.42 -4.79 -3.97
CA THR A 156 14.23 -5.66 -3.93
C THR A 156 14.48 -6.98 -4.62
N TYR A 157 14.23 -8.07 -3.90
CA TYR A 157 14.44 -9.42 -4.39
C TYR A 157 13.12 -10.19 -4.36
N VAL A 158 12.95 -11.12 -5.30
CA VAL A 158 11.70 -11.87 -5.41
C VAL A 158 11.88 -13.36 -5.63
N THR A 159 10.84 -14.12 -5.28
CA THR A 159 10.65 -15.49 -5.77
C THR A 159 9.24 -15.64 -6.35
N ILE A 160 9.15 -16.03 -7.62
CA ILE A 160 7.88 -16.11 -8.34
C ILE A 160 6.97 -17.23 -7.86
N SER A 161 7.53 -18.40 -7.51
CA SER A 161 6.72 -19.54 -7.11
C SER A 161 7.52 -20.51 -6.25
N CYS A 162 7.15 -20.62 -4.97
CA CYS A 162 7.75 -21.57 -4.03
C CYS A 162 6.79 -21.95 -2.91
N ASN A 163 7.05 -23.05 -2.21
CA ASN A 163 6.41 -23.31 -0.92
C ASN A 163 7.14 -22.49 0.15
N SER A 164 6.42 -21.98 1.15
CA SER A 164 7.01 -21.29 2.30
C SER A 164 7.88 -22.18 3.17
N LYS A 165 7.73 -23.51 3.04
CA LYS A 165 8.55 -24.52 3.72
C LYS A 165 9.75 -24.98 2.90
N ASP A 166 9.84 -24.62 1.62
CA ASP A 166 11.02 -24.97 0.82
C ASP A 166 12.22 -24.19 1.39
N ALA A 167 13.40 -24.80 1.53
CA ALA A 167 14.58 -24.08 2.01
C ALA A 167 14.92 -22.89 1.09
N MET A 168 15.35 -21.74 1.62
CA MET A 168 15.58 -20.52 0.79
C MET A 168 16.56 -20.74 -0.36
N ILE A 169 17.59 -21.57 -0.15
CA ILE A 169 18.57 -21.92 -1.19
C ILE A 169 17.97 -22.73 -2.35
N MET A 170 16.85 -23.40 -2.12
CA MET A 170 16.14 -24.19 -3.12
C MET A 170 15.00 -23.41 -3.78
N ARG A 171 14.77 -22.16 -3.35
CA ARG A 171 13.78 -21.26 -3.94
C ARG A 171 14.41 -20.56 -5.14
N ASP A 172 13.60 -20.35 -6.17
CA ASP A 172 13.99 -20.12 -7.58
C ASP A 172 13.99 -21.40 -8.41
N MET A 173 12.79 -21.78 -8.85
CA MET A 173 12.68 -22.46 -10.13
C MET A 173 12.72 -21.37 -11.21
N PRO A 174 13.67 -21.40 -12.15
CA PRO A 174 13.80 -20.34 -13.14
C PRO A 174 12.53 -20.30 -14.00
N ARG A 175 11.78 -19.22 -13.84
CA ARG A 175 10.71 -18.78 -14.75
C ARG A 175 11.06 -17.39 -15.27
N PRO A 176 12.17 -17.25 -16.02
CA PRO A 176 12.67 -15.96 -16.48
C PRO A 176 11.57 -15.18 -17.23
N GLU A 177 10.71 -15.89 -17.97
CA GLU A 177 9.60 -15.32 -18.71
C GLU A 177 8.59 -14.55 -17.84
N LEU A 178 8.50 -14.87 -16.55
CA LEU A 178 7.66 -14.16 -15.59
C LEU A 178 8.44 -13.11 -14.80
N ILE A 179 9.73 -13.35 -14.53
CA ILE A 179 10.60 -12.39 -13.83
C ILE A 179 10.76 -11.12 -14.66
N ASP A 180 10.96 -11.27 -15.97
CA ASP A 180 11.12 -10.16 -16.91
C ASP A 180 9.89 -9.25 -16.99
N LYS A 181 8.72 -9.72 -16.53
CA LYS A 181 7.48 -8.94 -16.47
C LYS A 181 7.35 -8.11 -15.20
N ILE A 182 8.22 -8.30 -14.20
CA ILE A 182 8.18 -7.60 -12.92
C ILE A 182 9.17 -6.42 -12.97
N SER A 183 8.66 -5.22 -12.73
CA SER A 183 9.44 -3.98 -12.70
C SER A 183 9.93 -3.64 -11.29
N ASN A 184 11.05 -2.92 -11.22
CA ASN A 184 11.66 -2.40 -9.98
C ASN A 184 12.14 -3.48 -9.00
N ILE A 185 12.54 -4.63 -9.53
CA ILE A 185 13.29 -5.64 -8.79
C ILE A 185 14.78 -5.51 -9.12
N ASP A 186 15.62 -5.86 -8.16
CA ASP A 186 17.06 -6.00 -8.34
C ASP A 186 17.39 -7.37 -8.92
N SER A 187 16.86 -8.45 -8.33
CA SER A 187 16.96 -9.81 -8.86
C SER A 187 16.14 -10.83 -8.04
N THR A 188 16.56 -12.11 -8.00
CA THR A 188 15.87 -13.23 -7.35
C THR A 188 16.41 -13.52 -5.93
N ILE A 189 15.89 -14.55 -5.26
CA ILE A 189 16.36 -14.92 -3.90
C ILE A 189 17.80 -15.45 -3.92
N GLN A 190 18.23 -16.15 -4.98
CA GLN A 190 19.64 -16.58 -5.08
C GLN A 190 20.60 -15.40 -5.04
N ASP A 191 20.26 -14.31 -5.74
CA ASP A 191 21.05 -13.08 -5.71
C ASP A 191 20.96 -12.34 -4.38
N LEU A 192 19.84 -12.43 -3.65
CA LEU A 192 19.79 -11.95 -2.27
C LEU A 192 20.76 -12.72 -1.38
N LEU A 193 20.78 -14.05 -1.45
CA LEU A 193 21.68 -14.87 -0.64
C LEU A 193 23.15 -14.59 -0.99
N LEU A 194 23.46 -14.44 -2.28
CA LEU A 194 24.79 -14.03 -2.73
C LEU A 194 25.14 -12.62 -2.23
N PHE A 195 24.21 -11.67 -2.32
CA PHE A 195 24.36 -10.31 -1.80
C PHE A 195 24.65 -10.32 -0.31
N LEU A 196 23.86 -11.05 0.50
CA LEU A 196 24.04 -11.14 1.94
C LEU A 196 25.37 -11.81 2.34
N LYS A 197 25.83 -12.77 1.52
CA LYS A 197 27.12 -13.44 1.71
C LYS A 197 28.32 -12.55 1.35
N ALA A 198 28.22 -11.78 0.26
CA ALA A 198 29.31 -10.98 -0.28
C ALA A 198 29.35 -9.54 0.25
N SER A 199 28.24 -9.04 0.80
CA SER A 199 28.12 -7.65 1.23
C SER A 199 29.09 -7.32 2.36
N THR A 200 29.79 -6.20 2.23
CA THR A 200 30.56 -5.61 3.34
C THR A 200 29.66 -4.77 4.26
N LYS A 201 28.52 -4.28 3.74
CA LYS A 201 27.54 -3.45 4.43
C LYS A 201 26.58 -4.30 5.24
N SER A 202 26.31 -3.86 6.46
CA SER A 202 25.24 -4.41 7.29
C SER A 202 23.89 -4.15 6.61
N THR A 203 22.98 -5.11 6.71
CA THR A 203 21.72 -5.14 5.98
C THR A 203 20.55 -5.35 6.94
N CYS A 204 19.47 -4.60 6.70
CA CYS A 204 18.15 -4.86 7.24
C CYS A 204 17.29 -5.46 6.13
N LEU A 205 16.71 -6.65 6.39
CA LEU A 205 15.80 -7.30 5.45
C LEU A 205 14.36 -6.98 5.84
N VAL A 206 13.58 -6.44 4.89
CA VAL A 206 12.16 -6.11 5.06
C VAL A 206 11.32 -7.12 4.28
N ILE A 207 10.31 -7.68 4.95
CA ILE A 207 9.32 -8.60 4.38
C ILE A 207 7.91 -8.11 4.74
N LEU A 208 6.90 -8.53 3.99
CA LEU A 208 5.51 -8.09 4.21
C LEU A 208 4.74 -8.99 5.19
N ASP A 209 5.15 -10.24 5.33
CA ASP A 209 4.53 -11.24 6.20
C ASP A 209 5.53 -12.36 6.54
N CYS A 210 5.34 -13.02 7.69
CA CYS A 210 6.25 -14.11 8.11
C CYS A 210 6.31 -15.24 7.09
N PRO A 211 5.16 -15.76 6.59
CA PRO A 211 5.20 -16.78 5.55
C PRO A 211 5.92 -16.30 4.30
N GLY A 212 5.91 -15.00 3.99
CA GLY A 212 6.66 -14.40 2.90
C GLY A 212 8.17 -14.61 3.00
N LEU A 213 8.71 -14.71 4.21
CA LEU A 213 10.10 -15.13 4.43
C LEU A 213 10.23 -16.64 4.55
N SER A 214 9.58 -17.30 5.50
CA SER A 214 9.55 -18.75 5.62
C SER A 214 8.50 -19.16 6.65
N THR A 215 7.94 -20.35 6.52
CA THR A 215 7.16 -20.98 7.61
C THR A 215 7.96 -22.03 8.37
N ASP A 216 9.22 -22.22 8.00
CA ASP A 216 10.16 -23.10 8.69
C ASP A 216 11.12 -22.24 9.54
N PRO A 217 11.02 -22.28 10.88
CA PRO A 217 11.91 -21.53 11.77
C PRO A 217 13.39 -21.86 11.57
N ASP A 218 13.72 -23.12 11.25
CA ASP A 218 15.10 -23.54 11.02
C ASP A 218 15.68 -22.86 9.78
N ASP A 219 14.89 -22.70 8.72
CA ASP A 219 15.29 -22.00 7.49
C ASP A 219 15.57 -20.51 7.76
N VAL A 220 14.76 -19.85 8.59
CA VAL A 220 15.01 -18.46 9.03
C VAL A 220 16.27 -18.38 9.90
N TYR A 221 16.44 -19.31 10.84
CA TYR A 221 17.63 -19.38 11.69
C TYR A 221 18.89 -19.59 10.88
N GLN A 222 18.87 -20.49 9.89
CA GLN A 222 20.00 -20.73 9.01
C GLN A 222 20.33 -19.51 8.15
N LEU A 223 19.32 -18.77 7.65
CA LEU A 223 19.53 -17.51 6.95
C LEU A 223 20.29 -16.50 7.82
N VAL A 224 19.80 -16.27 9.04
CA VAL A 224 20.42 -15.33 9.98
C VAL A 224 21.83 -15.82 10.34
N CYS A 225 21.98 -17.06 10.78
CA CYS A 225 23.26 -17.64 11.19
C CYS A 225 24.33 -17.52 10.08
N LYS A 226 24.01 -17.89 8.84
CA LYS A 226 24.96 -17.91 7.71
C LYS A 226 25.34 -16.53 7.20
N HIS A 227 24.60 -15.48 7.55
CA HIS A 227 24.80 -14.13 7.01
C HIS A 227 25.04 -13.10 8.12
N PRO A 228 26.27 -12.97 8.67
CA PRO A 228 26.60 -12.08 9.78
C PRO A 228 26.27 -10.59 9.58
N LYS A 229 26.14 -10.19 8.31
CA LYS A 229 25.80 -8.84 7.87
C LYS A 229 24.30 -8.59 7.86
N LEU A 230 23.46 -9.63 7.89
CA LEU A 230 22.04 -9.49 8.20
C LEU A 230 21.90 -9.17 9.68
N LYS A 231 21.62 -7.89 9.97
CA LYS A 231 21.51 -7.35 11.34
C LYS A 231 20.10 -7.29 11.84
N LYS A 232 19.13 -7.09 10.94
CA LYS A 232 17.71 -6.96 11.29
C LYS A 232 16.83 -7.64 10.25
N VAL A 233 15.74 -8.22 10.72
CA VAL A 233 14.61 -8.63 9.89
C VAL A 233 13.38 -7.86 10.36
N VAL A 234 12.73 -7.16 9.44
CA VAL A 234 11.54 -6.33 9.69
C VAL A 234 10.36 -6.93 8.96
N ILE A 235 9.27 -7.16 9.67
CA ILE A 235 8.00 -7.64 9.13
C ILE A 235 7.02 -6.46 9.10
N ASP A 236 6.78 -5.92 7.90
CA ASP A 236 5.84 -4.84 7.63
C ASP A 236 4.40 -5.37 7.51
N GLN A 237 3.74 -5.55 8.66
CA GLN A 237 2.36 -6.02 8.77
C GLN A 237 1.33 -4.90 8.93
N ILE A 238 1.73 -3.64 8.75
CA ILE A 238 0.85 -2.48 8.90
C ILE A 238 -0.49 -2.60 8.15
N PRO A 239 -0.54 -3.00 6.87
CA PRO A 239 -1.84 -3.12 6.19
C PRO A 239 -2.76 -4.18 6.82
N SER A 240 -2.20 -5.14 7.55
CA SER A 240 -2.95 -6.25 8.13
C SER A 240 -3.37 -5.97 9.58
N ASN A 241 -2.51 -5.35 10.38
CA ASN A 241 -2.73 -5.17 11.82
C ASN A 241 -2.17 -3.86 12.39
N GLY A 242 -1.66 -2.96 11.55
CA GLY A 242 -1.08 -1.69 11.98
C GLY A 242 0.27 -1.81 12.70
N LYS A 243 0.94 -2.97 12.66
CA LYS A 243 2.19 -3.22 13.40
C LYS A 243 3.38 -3.48 12.49
N ILE A 244 4.55 -3.11 12.99
CA ILE A 244 5.86 -3.56 12.49
C ILE A 244 6.44 -4.49 13.55
N THR A 245 6.96 -5.64 13.12
CA THR A 245 7.72 -6.51 14.01
C THR A 245 9.18 -6.49 13.59
N ILE A 246 10.10 -6.43 14.56
CA ILE A 246 11.53 -6.30 14.30
C ILE A 246 12.25 -7.39 15.07
N PHE A 247 13.12 -8.08 14.37
CA PHE A 247 14.01 -9.08 14.92
C PHE A 247 15.43 -8.61 14.70
N ASP A 248 16.10 -8.21 15.78
CA ASP A 248 17.54 -7.99 15.77
C ASP A 248 18.25 -9.34 15.74
N ARG A 249 19.35 -9.41 14.98
CA ARG A 249 20.14 -10.63 14.83
C ARG A 249 20.50 -11.26 16.18
N ASP A 250 21.03 -10.45 17.09
CA ASP A 250 21.60 -10.97 18.33
C ASP A 250 20.48 -11.50 19.24
N GLY A 251 19.30 -10.85 19.22
CA GLY A 251 18.09 -11.36 19.88
C GLY A 251 17.59 -12.66 19.26
N PHE A 252 17.55 -12.72 17.92
CA PHE A 252 17.13 -13.91 17.17
C PHE A 252 18.04 -15.12 17.42
N LEU A 253 19.35 -14.90 17.49
CA LEU A 253 20.32 -15.97 17.76
C LEU A 253 20.31 -16.42 19.23
N ALA A 254 19.89 -15.57 20.15
CA ALA A 254 19.75 -15.91 21.56
C ALA A 254 18.44 -16.67 21.86
N HIS A 255 17.37 -16.41 21.09
CA HIS A 255 16.03 -17.00 21.29
C HIS A 255 15.42 -17.41 19.93
N PRO A 256 15.89 -18.51 19.32
CA PRO A 256 15.48 -18.94 17.98
C PRO A 256 14.00 -19.37 17.88
N GLU A 257 13.31 -19.56 19.01
CA GLU A 257 11.89 -19.93 19.09
C GLU A 257 10.87 -18.77 18.94
N GLN A 258 11.33 -17.51 18.81
CA GLN A 258 10.49 -16.30 18.68
C GLN A 258 10.15 -15.95 17.22
#